data_AF-A0A3N9YJF3-F1
#
_entry.id   AF-A0A3N9YJF3-F1
#
_cell.length_a   1.000
_cell.length_b   1.000
_cell.length_c   1.000
_cell.angle_alpha   90.00
_cell.angle_beta   90.00
_cell.angle_gamma   90.00
#
_symmetry.space_group_name_H-M   'P 1'
#
loop_
_entity.id
_entity.type
_entity.pdbx_description
1 polymer ?
#
loop_
_entity_poly.entity_id
_entity_poly.type
_entity_poly.pdbx_seq_one_letter_code
_entity_poly.pdbx_strand_id
1 'polypeptide(L)'
;MTKLRHFRCQDASPRSSRRLALSAVLTLAMVGCGGPPNKDSPSPPASNTPATTATANTGTALAETRSTMTGDLRVEVVGLNRVKGKHLIVQVRLSNTGTDKRLSWAGEMGDHTRPLGEIKWASGIGVLDALARTWLLPYKPAGAACLCSNRDRDGLTQFIGPGRSITVYAVLPAPSGNPTTTTVVTPVGPPMLDVPITDDPPTGDFPDPDAEPVTPITRRLILASESLDKSEETADDGKDLQINLSADVLFAVDKATLTPKARSVMARTGKLIDASPATVVTVAGHADSSGTDAINDPLSLRRAQATQQALTALLTRNGIRFHTQGYGSRRPLYRNDTDEGKRRNRRVTVTFPKPQPTAQEPATTTTTDATDLTGTTTADGQPIAMNVTGLRRLPAGLGLLTYTITNEGTSEAWFRDLHHAQDWEAYKYQAATNVRLTDDTARRQYLPGRLEVPTDNGTDSYCACTAVSGVRISTEKFAPGQTREFWNLFALPDTTTINAKIGPFRDLHIPIR
;
A
#
# COMPACT_ATOMS: atom_id res chain seq x y z
N MET A 1 -9.86 -55.52 24.33
CA MET A 1 -8.98 -55.73 25.49
C MET A 1 -7.67 -54.99 25.15
N THR A 2 -7.21 -53.90 25.77
CA THR A 2 -7.41 -53.35 27.11
C THR A 2 -7.02 -51.85 27.12
N LYS A 3 -7.97 -51.03 27.59
CA LYS A 3 -7.94 -49.75 28.35
C LYS A 3 -6.99 -48.57 28.02
N LEU A 4 -7.68 -47.43 27.83
CA LEU A 4 -7.33 -46.04 28.17
C LEU A 4 -6.71 -45.81 29.57
N ARG A 5 -5.94 -44.69 29.71
CA ARG A 5 -6.05 -43.60 30.74
C ARG A 5 -4.87 -42.61 30.57
N HIS A 6 -5.06 -41.34 30.19
CA HIS A 6 -5.31 -40.15 31.05
C HIS A 6 -4.40 -40.03 32.29
N PHE A 7 -3.55 -39.00 32.34
CA PHE A 7 -3.06 -38.40 33.59
C PHE A 7 -2.95 -36.87 33.51
N ARG A 8 -3.35 -36.25 34.63
CA ARG A 8 -3.59 -34.82 34.92
C ARG A 8 -2.32 -34.07 35.34
N CYS A 9 -2.38 -32.74 35.22
CA CYS A 9 -1.61 -31.76 36.00
C CYS A 9 -1.88 -31.84 37.51
N GLN A 10 -0.88 -31.49 38.32
CA GLN A 10 -1.06 -30.96 39.68
C GLN A 10 0.08 -30.00 40.06
N ASP A 11 -0.32 -28.82 40.55
CA ASP A 11 0.49 -27.77 41.18
C ASP A 11 1.01 -28.17 42.56
N ALA A 12 2.14 -27.58 42.99
CA ALA A 12 2.35 -27.11 44.36
C ALA A 12 3.57 -26.16 44.48
N SER A 13 3.34 -24.99 45.08
CA SER A 13 4.30 -23.99 45.61
C SER A 13 4.15 -23.98 47.17
N PRO A 14 4.64 -23.02 47.98
CA PRO A 14 5.95 -22.33 48.14
C PRO A 14 6.47 -22.40 49.61
N ARG A 15 7.60 -21.74 49.94
CA ARG A 15 7.95 -21.13 51.26
C ARG A 15 9.21 -20.25 51.10
N SER A 16 9.15 -18.91 51.15
CA SER A 16 9.09 -17.97 52.30
C SER A 16 10.33 -18.04 53.22
N SER A 17 11.30 -17.12 53.11
CA SER A 17 11.41 -15.80 53.77
C SER A 17 12.05 -15.82 55.17
N ARG A 18 13.08 -14.97 55.39
CA ARG A 18 13.10 -13.90 56.41
C ARG A 18 14.45 -13.18 56.50
N ARG A 19 14.34 -11.86 56.62
CA ARG A 19 15.37 -10.88 56.98
C ARG A 19 15.57 -10.84 58.50
N LEU A 20 16.73 -10.39 58.97
CA LEU A 20 16.83 -9.45 60.10
C LEU A 20 18.23 -8.82 60.17
N ALA A 21 18.23 -7.50 60.43
CA ALA A 21 19.38 -6.63 60.58
C ALA A 21 19.81 -6.56 62.06
N LEU A 22 21.05 -6.14 62.33
CA LEU A 22 21.42 -5.44 63.56
C LEU A 22 22.64 -4.54 63.33
N SER A 23 22.63 -3.37 63.97
CA SER A 23 23.61 -2.28 63.88
C SER A 23 24.53 -2.20 65.11
N ALA A 24 25.57 -1.35 64.99
CA ALA A 24 26.33 -0.63 66.03
C ALA A 24 27.64 -1.31 66.56
N VAL A 25 28.76 -0.65 66.92
CA VAL A 25 29.37 0.71 66.83
C VAL A 25 30.76 0.62 67.54
N LEU A 26 31.70 1.52 67.19
CA LEU A 26 32.84 2.10 67.98
C LEU A 26 34.32 1.59 67.84
N THR A 27 35.14 2.49 67.24
CA THR A 27 36.52 3.00 67.56
C THR A 27 37.75 2.10 67.79
N LEU A 28 38.87 2.36 67.07
CA LEU A 28 40.04 3.15 67.53
C LEU A 28 41.15 3.36 66.45
N ALA A 29 41.78 4.55 66.50
CA ALA A 29 43.16 4.96 66.15
C ALA A 29 43.64 5.25 64.70
N MET A 30 44.51 6.27 64.61
CA MET A 30 44.93 7.10 63.47
C MET A 30 46.23 6.66 62.73
N VAL A 31 46.50 7.39 61.63
CA VAL A 31 47.75 7.64 60.85
C VAL A 31 47.90 6.70 59.63
N GLY A 32 48.12 7.11 58.36
CA GLY A 32 48.35 8.39 57.68
C GLY A 32 48.87 8.11 56.24
N CYS A 33 48.79 9.13 55.36
CA CYS A 33 49.42 9.30 54.02
C CYS A 33 48.83 8.65 52.74
N GLY A 34 48.61 9.51 51.72
CA GLY A 34 48.90 9.23 50.29
C GLY A 34 47.71 9.02 49.34
N GLY A 35 47.22 10.09 48.69
CA GLY A 35 46.28 10.00 47.56
C GLY A 35 46.99 10.01 46.18
N PRO A 36 46.50 9.28 45.16
CA PRO A 36 47.22 9.04 43.90
C PRO A 36 46.90 10.08 42.79
N PRO A 37 47.69 10.11 41.69
CA PRO A 37 47.82 11.29 40.83
C PRO A 37 46.97 11.28 39.55
N ASN A 38 46.59 12.50 39.13
CA ASN A 38 46.20 12.88 37.77
C ASN A 38 47.46 13.15 36.92
N LYS A 39 47.48 12.70 35.66
CA LYS A 39 48.25 13.33 34.57
C LYS A 39 47.62 13.10 33.20
N ASP A 40 47.40 14.21 32.52
CA ASP A 40 47.00 14.40 31.13
C ASP A 40 48.06 13.93 30.10
N SER A 41 47.59 13.50 28.92
CA SER A 41 48.20 13.82 27.61
C SER A 41 47.21 13.53 26.45
N PRO A 42 47.30 14.24 25.32
CA PRO A 42 46.16 14.55 24.47
C PRO A 42 45.99 13.62 23.26
N SER A 43 44.74 13.26 22.94
CA SER A 43 44.36 12.67 21.65
C SER A 43 44.10 13.79 20.63
N PRO A 44 44.41 13.58 19.32
CA PRO A 44 44.30 14.62 18.31
C PRO A 44 42.85 15.08 18.11
N PRO A 45 42.61 16.34 17.68
CA PRO A 45 41.25 16.81 17.49
C PRO A 45 40.62 16.05 16.32
N ALA A 46 39.61 15.24 16.64
CA ALA A 46 38.58 14.89 15.68
C ALA A 46 37.99 16.23 15.21
N SER A 47 38.11 16.49 13.92
CA SER A 47 37.49 17.61 13.22
C SER A 47 35.97 17.48 13.34
N ASN A 48 35.42 17.99 14.45
CA ASN A 48 34.01 18.26 14.60
C ASN A 48 33.70 19.50 13.77
N THR A 49 33.38 19.29 12.50
CA THR A 49 32.56 20.23 11.75
C THR A 49 31.11 19.88 12.06
N PRO A 50 30.34 20.71 12.78
CA PRO A 50 28.90 20.59 12.78
C PRO A 50 28.41 21.11 11.43
N ALA A 51 28.20 20.21 10.48
CA ALA A 51 27.18 20.40 9.44
C ALA A 51 25.83 20.06 10.10
N THR A 52 24.72 20.77 9.96
CA THR A 52 24.32 21.75 8.97
C THR A 52 23.22 22.59 9.64
N THR A 53 23.26 23.92 9.50
CA THR A 53 22.09 24.75 9.81
C THR A 53 20.97 24.32 8.87
N ALA A 54 19.79 23.99 9.42
CA ALA A 54 18.58 23.72 8.64
C ALA A 54 18.32 24.89 7.68
N THR A 55 18.78 24.74 6.44
CA THR A 55 18.58 25.73 5.39
C THR A 55 17.12 25.57 4.99
N ALA A 56 16.31 26.60 5.24
CA ALA A 56 14.98 26.68 4.67
C ALA A 56 15.16 26.65 3.15
N ASN A 57 14.89 25.52 2.52
CA ASN A 57 14.89 25.42 1.07
C ASN A 57 13.72 26.29 0.56
N THR A 58 14.04 27.49 0.10
CA THR A 58 13.07 28.49 -0.42
C THR A 58 12.63 28.17 -1.86
N GLY A 59 13.00 27.00 -2.38
CA GLY A 59 12.56 26.54 -3.70
C GLY A 59 11.03 26.55 -3.83
N THR A 60 10.58 26.87 -5.05
CA THR A 60 9.19 26.74 -5.48
C THR A 60 8.75 25.28 -5.33
N ALA A 61 7.55 25.05 -4.82
CA ALA A 61 7.01 23.70 -4.73
C ALA A 61 6.82 23.11 -6.13
N LEU A 62 7.34 21.90 -6.35
CA LEU A 62 7.13 21.10 -7.56
C LEU A 62 5.73 20.50 -7.59
N ALA A 63 5.21 20.17 -6.41
CA ALA A 63 3.83 19.76 -6.16
C ALA A 63 3.50 19.97 -4.69
N GLU A 64 2.21 20.07 -4.37
CA GLU A 64 1.74 20.21 -3.00
C GLU A 64 0.51 19.37 -2.71
N THR A 65 0.31 19.10 -1.42
CA THR A 65 -0.89 18.49 -0.86
C THR A 65 -1.10 19.01 0.56
N ARG A 66 -2.23 18.63 1.17
CA ARG A 66 -2.52 18.92 2.58
C ARG A 66 -2.71 17.63 3.34
N SER A 67 -2.39 17.67 4.63
CA SER A 67 -2.63 16.50 5.47
C SER A 67 -4.13 16.23 5.57
N THR A 68 -4.51 14.96 5.38
CA THR A 68 -5.88 14.47 5.51
C THR A 68 -6.36 14.40 6.96
N MET A 69 -5.44 14.56 7.90
CA MET A 69 -5.67 14.49 9.35
C MET A 69 -5.59 15.86 10.00
N THR A 70 -4.63 16.68 9.56
CA THR A 70 -4.38 18.02 10.11
C THR A 70 -4.39 19.04 8.98
N GLY A 71 -5.54 19.69 8.73
CA GLY A 71 -5.68 20.61 7.57
C GLY A 71 -4.67 21.78 7.52
N ASP A 72 -4.13 22.16 8.68
CA ASP A 72 -3.08 23.18 8.82
C ASP A 72 -1.68 22.70 8.43
N LEU A 73 -1.48 21.39 8.23
CA LEU A 73 -0.20 20.84 7.76
C LEU A 73 -0.20 20.81 6.23
N ARG A 74 0.50 21.77 5.61
CA ARG A 74 0.79 21.78 4.17
C ARG A 74 2.08 20.99 3.88
N VAL A 75 2.05 20.21 2.82
CA VAL A 75 3.12 19.27 2.42
C VAL A 75 3.51 19.58 0.99
N GLU A 76 4.76 19.95 0.77
CA GLU A 76 5.25 20.44 -0.53
C GLU A 76 6.48 19.64 -0.94
N VAL A 77 6.50 19.06 -2.15
CA VAL A 77 7.75 18.54 -2.72
C VAL A 77 8.54 19.73 -3.23
N VAL A 78 9.72 19.95 -2.66
CA VAL A 78 10.59 21.09 -3.00
C VAL A 78 11.86 20.67 -3.76
N GLY A 79 12.07 19.36 -3.89
CA GLY A 79 13.16 18.79 -4.68
C GLY A 79 12.91 17.32 -4.99
N LEU A 80 13.18 16.92 -6.22
CA LEU A 80 13.12 15.54 -6.69
C LEU A 80 14.25 15.32 -7.69
N ASN A 81 15.38 14.87 -7.16
CA ASN A 81 16.65 14.84 -7.90
C ASN A 81 17.08 13.39 -8.15
N ARG A 82 17.44 13.08 -9.40
CA ARG A 82 18.08 11.83 -9.78
C ARG A 82 19.57 11.93 -9.54
N VAL A 83 20.11 10.96 -8.81
CA VAL A 83 21.54 10.91 -8.45
C VAL A 83 22.13 9.61 -8.95
N LYS A 84 23.27 9.73 -9.66
CA LYS A 84 24.00 8.60 -10.26
C LYS A 84 23.11 7.69 -11.15
N GLY A 85 22.08 8.27 -11.76
CA GLY A 85 21.14 7.59 -12.66
C GLY A 85 20.15 6.62 -12.02
N LYS A 86 20.42 6.11 -10.81
CA LYS A 86 19.71 4.98 -10.19
C LYS A 86 19.05 5.29 -8.84
N HIS A 87 19.29 6.48 -8.28
CA HIS A 87 18.69 6.91 -7.02
C HIS A 87 17.86 8.16 -7.21
N LEU A 88 16.88 8.35 -6.32
CA LEU A 88 16.17 9.60 -6.14
C LEU A 88 16.39 10.13 -4.73
N ILE A 89 16.53 11.45 -4.64
CA ILE A 89 16.45 12.20 -3.39
C ILE A 89 15.19 13.05 -3.47
N VAL A 90 14.24 12.75 -2.58
CA VAL A 90 13.00 13.51 -2.42
C VAL A 90 13.15 14.45 -1.24
N GLN A 91 12.88 15.73 -1.44
CA GLN A 91 12.85 16.75 -0.39
C GLN A 91 11.40 17.24 -0.22
N VAL A 92 10.90 17.14 1.00
CA VAL A 92 9.52 17.50 1.37
C VAL A 92 9.55 18.58 2.43
N ARG A 93 8.98 19.74 2.11
CA ARG A 93 8.75 20.84 3.05
C ARG A 93 7.40 20.64 3.73
N LEU A 94 7.43 20.64 5.06
CA LEU A 94 6.27 20.57 5.93
C LEU A 94 6.05 21.94 6.54
N SER A 95 4.90 22.55 6.30
CA SER A 95 4.58 23.91 6.73
C SER A 95 3.34 23.89 7.61
N ASN A 96 3.42 24.48 8.81
CA ASN A 96 2.26 24.72 9.65
C ASN A 96 1.62 26.05 9.25
N THR A 97 0.48 25.97 8.56
CA THR A 97 -0.29 27.14 8.09
C THR A 97 -1.31 27.64 9.12
N GLY A 98 -1.43 26.97 10.27
CA GLY A 98 -2.28 27.41 11.37
C GLY A 98 -1.66 28.57 12.15
N THR A 99 -2.46 29.18 13.02
CA THR A 99 -2.05 30.39 13.77
C THR A 99 -1.69 30.10 15.24
N ASP A 100 -2.24 29.04 15.83
CA ASP A 100 -2.24 28.93 17.31
C ASP A 100 -1.58 27.65 17.83
N LYS A 101 -1.64 26.54 17.07
CA LYS A 101 -1.20 25.21 17.52
C LYS A 101 0.14 24.83 16.89
N ARG A 102 0.99 24.18 17.67
CA ARG A 102 2.16 23.46 17.14
C ARG A 102 1.71 22.12 16.56
N LEU A 103 2.30 21.72 15.44
CA LEU A 103 1.99 20.44 14.78
C LEU A 103 3.17 19.48 14.90
N SER A 104 2.91 18.24 15.29
CA SER A 104 3.93 17.18 15.25
C SER A 104 4.06 16.67 13.82
N TRP A 105 5.29 16.50 13.34
CA TRP A 105 5.56 15.79 12.07
C TRP A 105 6.13 14.39 12.32
N ALA A 106 6.79 14.21 13.47
CA ALA A 106 7.32 12.91 13.86
C ALA A 106 6.15 11.94 14.05
N GLY A 107 6.27 10.77 13.43
CA GLY A 107 5.25 9.74 13.35
C GLY A 107 4.35 9.87 12.15
N GLU A 108 3.90 11.08 11.85
CA GLU A 108 3.07 11.36 10.68
C GLU A 108 3.78 11.00 9.38
N MET A 109 5.10 11.25 9.30
CA MET A 109 5.92 10.93 8.12
C MET A 109 6.53 9.52 8.12
N GLY A 110 6.19 8.69 9.11
CA GLY A 110 6.64 7.30 9.19
C GLY A 110 5.91 6.37 8.22
N ASP A 111 6.51 5.22 7.92
CA ASP A 111 5.80 4.17 7.16
C ASP A 111 4.78 3.48 8.08
N HIS A 112 3.50 3.77 7.90
CA HIS A 112 2.40 3.18 8.69
C HIS A 112 2.04 1.75 8.28
N THR A 113 2.60 1.23 7.19
CA THR A 113 2.35 -0.15 6.74
C THR A 113 3.21 -1.13 7.52
N ARG A 114 4.53 -0.96 7.45
CA ARG A 114 5.52 -1.69 8.26
C ARG A 114 6.67 -0.74 8.59
N PRO A 115 6.63 -0.07 9.76
CA PRO A 115 7.60 0.94 10.12
C PRO A 115 9.04 0.47 9.89
N LEU A 116 9.80 1.24 9.11
CA LEU A 116 11.19 0.93 8.79
C LEU A 116 12.16 1.18 9.96
N GLY A 117 11.65 1.82 11.01
CA GLY A 117 12.26 1.91 12.31
C GLY A 117 11.44 2.80 13.23
N GLU A 118 12.08 3.76 13.88
CA GLU A 118 11.43 4.58 14.90
C GLU A 118 10.43 5.57 14.30
N ILE A 119 9.41 5.90 15.10
CA ILE A 119 8.37 6.88 14.77
C ILE A 119 8.94 8.26 14.37
N LYS A 120 10.17 8.58 14.77
CA LYS A 120 10.85 9.87 14.52
C LYS A 120 11.48 10.00 13.12
N TRP A 121 11.27 9.02 12.23
CA TRP A 121 11.87 8.99 10.89
C TRP A 121 10.85 9.33 9.81
N ALA A 122 11.29 10.04 8.77
CA ALA A 122 10.51 10.33 7.56
C ALA A 122 10.48 9.12 6.60
N SER A 123 10.30 7.91 7.14
CA SER A 123 10.50 6.66 6.42
C SER A 123 9.38 6.30 5.44
N GLY A 124 8.26 7.00 5.50
CA GLY A 124 7.10 6.74 4.64
C GLY A 124 7.04 7.63 3.39
N ILE A 125 8.02 8.52 3.19
CA ILE A 125 8.17 9.26 1.93
C ILE A 125 8.64 8.30 0.85
N GLY A 126 7.89 8.19 -0.25
CA GLY A 126 8.24 7.31 -1.35
C GLY A 126 7.75 7.82 -2.70
N VAL A 127 8.02 7.03 -3.75
CA VAL A 127 7.50 7.29 -5.10
C VAL A 127 6.85 6.04 -5.67
N LEU A 128 5.89 6.23 -6.59
CA LEU A 128 5.23 5.14 -7.29
C LEU A 128 5.98 4.82 -8.59
N ASP A 129 6.51 3.60 -8.69
CA ASP A 129 6.89 2.99 -9.95
C ASP A 129 5.65 2.38 -10.60
N ALA A 130 5.03 3.15 -11.49
CA ALA A 130 3.78 2.78 -12.13
C ALA A 130 3.92 1.56 -13.06
N LEU A 131 5.08 1.41 -13.72
CA LEU A 131 5.39 0.30 -14.63
C LEU A 131 5.60 -0.99 -13.83
N ALA A 132 6.42 -0.93 -12.79
CA ALA A 132 6.71 -2.09 -11.94
C ALA A 132 5.64 -2.34 -10.87
N ARG A 133 4.54 -1.56 -10.86
CA ARG A 133 3.48 -1.59 -9.84
C ARG A 133 4.05 -1.67 -8.43
N THR A 134 4.96 -0.74 -8.12
CA THR A 134 5.70 -0.81 -6.86
C THR A 134 5.76 0.56 -6.21
N TRP A 135 5.45 0.62 -4.91
CA TRP A 135 5.77 1.78 -4.09
C TRP A 135 7.19 1.65 -3.56
N LEU A 136 8.07 2.54 -4.00
CA LEU A 136 9.48 2.61 -3.64
C LEU A 136 9.63 3.48 -2.39
N LEU A 137 10.22 2.91 -1.35
CA LEU A 137 10.46 3.54 -0.05
C LEU A 137 11.97 3.74 0.19
N PRO A 138 12.35 4.53 1.23
CA PRO A 138 13.75 4.85 1.48
C PRO A 138 14.59 3.61 1.69
N TYR A 139 15.84 3.67 1.23
CA TYR A 139 16.83 2.62 1.44
C TYR A 139 17.03 2.33 2.93
N LYS A 140 17.26 1.06 3.25
CA LYS A 140 17.63 0.61 4.59
C LYS A 140 19.02 -0.05 4.56
N PRO A 141 20.07 0.63 5.07
CA PRO A 141 21.36 0.01 5.33
C PRO A 141 21.26 -1.06 6.41
N ALA A 142 22.17 -2.03 6.39
CA ALA A 142 22.21 -3.09 7.40
C ALA A 142 22.60 -2.52 8.77
N GLY A 143 21.73 -2.68 9.77
CA GLY A 143 22.00 -2.24 11.15
C GLY A 143 21.90 -0.73 11.38
N ALA A 144 21.48 0.06 10.40
CA ALA A 144 21.34 1.52 10.52
C ALA A 144 19.89 2.00 10.27
N ALA A 145 19.65 3.29 10.53
CA ALA A 145 18.41 3.96 10.18
C ALA A 145 18.24 4.05 8.65
N CYS A 146 17.00 4.24 8.17
CA CYS A 146 16.82 4.48 6.74
C CYS A 146 17.60 5.72 6.27
N LEU A 147 17.93 5.74 4.98
CA LEU A 147 18.46 6.92 4.30
C LEU A 147 17.33 7.92 4.07
N CYS A 148 16.85 8.49 5.17
CA CYS A 148 15.66 9.32 5.29
C CYS A 148 15.89 10.28 6.46
N SER A 149 15.19 11.41 6.53
CA SER A 149 15.35 12.31 7.68
C SER A 149 15.03 11.62 8.99
N ASN A 150 15.89 11.82 9.99
CA ASN A 150 15.73 11.33 11.36
C ASN A 150 15.84 12.55 12.27
N ARG A 151 14.81 12.74 13.11
CA ARG A 151 14.71 13.88 14.01
C ARG A 151 15.99 14.13 14.82
N ASP A 152 16.53 13.08 15.46
CA ASP A 152 17.64 13.23 16.40
C ASP A 152 18.98 13.37 15.64
N ARG A 153 19.18 12.58 14.58
CA ARG A 153 20.41 12.62 13.75
C ARG A 153 20.56 13.96 13.04
N ASP A 154 19.46 14.51 12.54
CA ASP A 154 19.47 15.70 11.69
C ASP A 154 19.14 16.98 12.48
N GLY A 155 19.05 16.89 13.82
CA GLY A 155 18.79 18.04 14.69
C GLY A 155 17.43 18.72 14.47
N LEU A 156 16.43 17.99 13.98
CA LEU A 156 15.11 18.54 13.67
C LEU A 156 14.25 18.64 14.93
N THR A 157 13.42 19.68 15.01
CA THR A 157 12.44 19.82 16.10
C THR A 157 11.29 18.83 15.91
N GLN A 158 10.77 18.21 16.98
CA GLN A 158 9.58 17.35 16.89
C GLN A 158 8.33 18.07 16.36
N PHE A 159 8.18 19.35 16.69
CA PHE A 159 6.98 20.11 16.34
C PHE A 159 7.31 21.36 15.53
N ILE A 160 6.44 21.65 14.58
CA ILE A 160 6.44 22.83 13.72
C ILE A 160 5.53 23.90 14.36
N GLY A 161 6.09 25.05 14.72
CA GLY A 161 5.31 26.17 15.25
C GLY A 161 4.43 26.84 14.18
N PRO A 162 3.38 27.59 14.58
CA PRO A 162 2.56 28.37 13.65
C PRO A 162 3.40 29.22 12.67
N GLY A 163 3.07 29.16 11.38
CA GLY A 163 3.80 29.86 10.32
C GLY A 163 5.24 29.39 10.07
N ARG A 164 5.69 28.32 10.74
CA ARG A 164 7.02 27.74 10.54
C ARG A 164 6.96 26.56 9.58
N SER A 165 8.12 26.23 9.04
CA SER A 165 8.31 25.06 8.21
C SER A 165 9.60 24.33 8.55
N ILE A 166 9.66 23.06 8.20
CA ILE A 166 10.87 22.23 8.18
C ILE A 166 10.96 21.52 6.83
N THR A 167 12.17 21.10 6.45
CA THR A 167 12.36 20.25 5.27
C THR A 167 12.92 18.91 5.72
N VAL A 168 12.30 17.83 5.25
CA VAL A 168 12.74 16.45 5.45
C VAL A 168 13.05 15.81 4.11
N TYR A 169 13.82 14.73 4.10
CA TYR A 169 14.22 14.04 2.89
C TYR A 169 14.07 12.53 2.96
N ALA A 170 14.11 11.89 1.79
CA ALA A 170 14.21 10.46 1.61
C ALA A 170 15.08 10.12 0.39
N VAL A 171 15.99 9.15 0.56
CA VAL A 171 16.84 8.60 -0.50
C VAL A 171 16.33 7.19 -0.85
N LEU A 172 15.96 6.98 -2.10
CA LEU A 172 15.24 5.79 -2.56
C LEU A 172 15.63 5.39 -4.00
N PRO A 173 15.30 4.17 -4.47
CA PRO A 173 15.58 3.76 -5.85
C PRO A 173 14.83 4.60 -6.88
N ALA A 174 15.46 4.89 -8.02
CA ALA A 174 14.72 5.52 -9.12
C ALA A 174 13.68 4.56 -9.75
N PRO A 175 12.51 5.06 -10.20
CA PRO A 175 11.53 4.26 -10.91
C PRO A 175 12.09 3.63 -12.19
N SER A 176 11.59 2.45 -12.51
CA SER A 176 11.88 1.72 -13.74
C SER A 176 11.52 2.55 -14.97
N GLY A 177 12.28 2.37 -16.05
CA GLY A 177 12.03 3.06 -17.32
C GLY A 177 12.51 4.52 -17.38
N ASN A 178 13.23 5.00 -16.35
CA ASN A 178 13.81 6.34 -16.29
C ASN A 178 12.82 7.47 -16.66
N PRO A 179 11.66 7.57 -15.99
CA PRO A 179 10.67 8.57 -16.34
C PRO A 179 11.16 9.98 -15.98
N THR A 180 10.66 10.99 -16.70
CA THR A 180 10.93 12.42 -16.44
C THR A 180 10.02 13.00 -15.36
N THR A 181 8.91 12.34 -15.04
CA THR A 181 8.02 12.67 -13.93
C THR A 181 7.66 11.41 -13.13
N THR A 182 7.23 11.57 -11.88
CA THR A 182 6.70 10.45 -11.10
C THR A 182 5.65 10.93 -10.10
N THR A 183 5.00 9.98 -9.43
CA THR A 183 4.07 10.28 -8.35
C THR A 183 4.79 10.15 -7.02
N VAL A 184 4.85 11.24 -6.25
CA VAL A 184 5.39 11.24 -4.88
C VAL A 184 4.26 10.90 -3.92
N VAL A 185 4.49 9.91 -3.06
CA VAL A 185 3.54 9.44 -2.05
C VAL A 185 4.10 9.81 -0.67
N THR A 186 3.26 10.40 0.17
CA THR A 186 3.59 10.68 1.57
C THR A 186 2.51 10.09 2.47
N PRO A 187 2.83 9.79 3.75
CA PRO A 187 1.88 9.13 4.65
C PRO A 187 0.86 10.08 5.28
N VAL A 188 0.74 11.30 4.76
CA VAL A 188 -0.07 12.37 5.38
C VAL A 188 -1.18 12.89 4.47
N GLY A 189 -1.08 12.71 3.15
CA GLY A 189 -2.10 13.21 2.22
C GLY A 189 -2.11 12.47 0.87
N PRO A 190 -2.96 12.91 -0.08
CA PRO A 190 -3.02 12.34 -1.42
C PRO A 190 -1.67 12.32 -2.15
N PRO A 191 -1.44 11.33 -3.04
CA PRO A 191 -0.27 11.29 -3.90
C PRO A 191 -0.17 12.54 -4.77
N MET A 192 1.03 13.13 -4.81
CA MET A 192 1.34 14.27 -5.65
C MET A 192 1.79 13.76 -7.02
N LEU A 193 1.01 14.07 -8.05
CA LEU A 193 1.17 13.52 -9.40
C LEU A 193 2.12 14.35 -10.26
N ASP A 194 2.68 13.72 -11.29
CA ASP A 194 3.47 14.37 -12.34
C ASP A 194 4.62 15.26 -11.83
N VAL A 195 5.20 14.88 -10.68
CA VAL A 195 6.30 15.63 -10.07
C VAL A 195 7.54 15.47 -10.96
N PRO A 196 8.11 16.56 -11.49
CA PRO A 196 9.26 16.49 -12.38
C PRO A 196 10.50 15.98 -11.64
N ILE A 197 11.22 15.05 -12.28
CA ILE A 197 12.51 14.55 -11.84
C ILE A 197 13.59 15.35 -12.58
N THR A 198 14.49 16.00 -11.85
CA THR A 198 15.66 16.67 -12.43
C THR A 198 16.93 15.86 -12.20
N ASP A 199 17.90 15.94 -13.11
CA ASP A 199 19.26 15.42 -12.94
C ASP A 199 20.20 16.42 -12.26
N ASP A 200 19.72 17.63 -11.96
CA ASP A 200 20.48 18.64 -11.23
C ASP A 200 20.84 18.14 -9.82
N PRO A 201 22.00 18.55 -9.26
CA PRO A 201 22.35 18.24 -7.88
C PRO A 201 21.26 18.71 -6.90
N PRO A 202 20.94 17.91 -5.87
CA PRO A 202 19.98 18.32 -4.86
C PRO A 202 20.55 19.47 -4.02
N THR A 203 19.69 20.39 -3.59
CA THR A 203 20.09 21.45 -2.64
C THR A 203 20.29 20.86 -1.24
N GLY A 204 21.52 20.90 -0.74
CA GLY A 204 21.89 20.43 0.61
C GLY A 204 22.75 19.16 0.60
N ASP A 205 23.21 18.77 1.79
CA ASP A 205 24.04 17.58 1.96
C ASP A 205 23.17 16.36 2.29
N PHE A 206 23.34 15.28 1.53
CA PHE A 206 22.59 14.03 1.69
C PHE A 206 23.54 12.83 1.78
N PRO A 207 23.17 11.77 2.51
CA PRO A 207 23.94 10.54 2.55
C PRO A 207 24.12 9.96 1.14
N ASP A 208 25.34 9.53 0.81
CA ASP A 208 25.58 8.83 -0.45
C ASP A 208 24.99 7.41 -0.38
N PRO A 209 23.97 7.08 -1.19
CA PRO A 209 23.35 5.75 -1.18
C PRO A 209 24.27 4.61 -1.64
N ASP A 210 25.44 4.91 -2.22
CA ASP A 210 26.45 3.93 -2.60
C ASP A 210 27.61 3.82 -1.57
N ALA A 211 27.60 4.60 -0.48
CA ALA A 211 28.66 4.56 0.52
C ALA A 211 28.75 3.20 1.24
N GLU A 212 27.62 2.52 1.38
CA GLU A 212 27.51 1.22 2.05
C GLU A 212 26.37 0.39 1.44
N PRO A 213 26.38 -0.95 1.57
CA PRO A 213 25.31 -1.79 1.04
C PRO A 213 23.94 -1.44 1.64
N VAL A 214 22.99 -1.13 0.76
CA VAL A 214 21.61 -0.79 1.14
C VAL A 214 20.59 -1.73 0.52
N THR A 215 19.51 -1.99 1.25
CA THR A 215 18.36 -2.76 0.74
C THR A 215 17.26 -1.80 0.27
N PRO A 216 16.75 -1.94 -0.97
CA PRO A 216 15.57 -1.22 -1.40
C PRO A 216 14.34 -1.76 -0.66
N ILE A 217 13.54 -0.86 -0.10
CA ILE A 217 12.26 -1.21 0.48
C ILE A 217 11.17 -0.97 -0.56
N THR A 218 10.36 -1.98 -0.82
CA THR A 218 9.29 -1.93 -1.81
C THR A 218 7.99 -2.47 -1.24
N ARG A 219 6.85 -1.91 -1.66
CA ARG A 219 5.50 -2.47 -1.48
C ARG A 219 4.92 -2.78 -2.84
N ARG A 220 4.50 -4.02 -3.07
CA ARG A 220 3.94 -4.41 -4.36
C ARG A 220 2.49 -3.94 -4.44
N LEU A 221 2.11 -3.33 -5.55
CA LEU A 221 0.75 -2.88 -5.83
C LEU A 221 0.06 -3.91 -6.72
N ILE A 222 -1.00 -4.53 -6.20
CA ILE A 222 -1.87 -5.42 -6.95
C ILE A 222 -3.12 -4.64 -7.35
N LEU A 223 -3.41 -4.59 -8.64
CA LEU A 223 -4.65 -3.99 -9.14
C LEU A 223 -5.63 -5.09 -9.49
N ALA A 224 -6.77 -5.10 -8.80
CA ALA A 224 -7.81 -6.07 -9.04
C ALA A 224 -8.95 -5.48 -9.89
N SER A 225 -9.50 -6.29 -10.79
CA SER A 225 -10.75 -5.99 -11.49
C SER A 225 -11.57 -7.26 -11.63
N GLU A 226 -12.89 -7.15 -11.69
CA GLU A 226 -13.77 -8.29 -11.87
C GLU A 226 -14.84 -7.99 -12.92
N SER A 227 -15.28 -9.03 -13.64
CA SER A 227 -16.43 -8.91 -14.53
C SER A 227 -17.70 -8.69 -13.71
N LEU A 228 -18.65 -7.93 -14.24
CA LEU A 228 -19.92 -7.63 -13.55
C LEU A 228 -20.79 -8.87 -13.31
N ASP A 229 -20.55 -9.95 -14.04
CA ASP A 229 -21.20 -11.25 -13.83
C ASP A 229 -20.41 -12.19 -12.91
N LYS A 230 -19.31 -11.70 -12.30
CA LYS A 230 -18.42 -12.42 -11.37
C LYS A 230 -17.87 -13.73 -11.91
N SER A 231 -17.75 -13.84 -13.23
CA SER A 231 -17.19 -15.01 -13.91
C SER A 231 -15.66 -15.00 -13.96
N GLU A 232 -15.07 -13.81 -13.88
CA GLU A 232 -13.65 -13.57 -14.09
C GLU A 232 -13.18 -12.46 -13.15
N GLU A 233 -12.06 -12.70 -12.47
CA GLU A 233 -11.35 -11.70 -11.67
C GLU A 233 -9.90 -11.66 -12.13
N THR A 234 -9.32 -10.48 -12.25
CA THR A 234 -7.93 -10.28 -12.65
C THR A 234 -7.17 -9.63 -11.50
N ALA A 235 -5.93 -10.05 -11.28
CA ALA A 235 -4.97 -9.36 -10.42
C ALA A 235 -3.70 -9.05 -11.24
N ASP A 236 -3.39 -7.77 -11.38
CA ASP A 236 -2.21 -7.25 -12.08
C ASP A 236 -1.19 -6.76 -11.05
N ASP A 237 -0.03 -7.42 -11.00
CA ASP A 237 1.07 -7.07 -10.09
C ASP A 237 2.24 -6.36 -10.79
N GLY A 238 2.04 -5.97 -12.06
CA GLY A 238 3.01 -5.28 -12.91
C GLY A 238 3.93 -6.23 -13.67
N LYS A 239 4.25 -7.38 -13.08
CA LYS A 239 5.08 -8.40 -13.72
C LYS A 239 4.22 -9.47 -14.39
N ASP A 240 3.28 -10.02 -13.64
CA ASP A 240 2.41 -11.11 -14.03
C ASP A 240 0.96 -10.64 -13.98
N LEU A 241 0.16 -11.15 -14.92
CA LEU A 241 -1.29 -11.06 -14.89
C LEU A 241 -1.84 -12.40 -14.40
N GLN A 242 -2.60 -12.37 -13.31
CA GLN A 242 -3.35 -13.51 -12.80
C GLN A 242 -4.83 -13.34 -13.16
N ILE A 243 -5.43 -14.37 -13.76
CA ILE A 243 -6.85 -14.44 -14.09
C ILE A 243 -7.48 -15.59 -13.33
N ASN A 244 -8.35 -15.26 -12.37
CA ASN A 244 -9.16 -16.21 -11.62
C ASN A 244 -10.50 -16.40 -12.32
N LEU A 245 -10.75 -17.62 -12.78
CA LEU A 245 -11.92 -17.99 -13.55
C LEU A 245 -12.85 -18.81 -12.66
N SER A 246 -14.10 -18.37 -12.49
CA SER A 246 -15.05 -19.06 -11.63
C SER A 246 -15.33 -20.48 -12.15
N ALA A 247 -15.12 -21.49 -11.32
CA ALA A 247 -15.35 -22.88 -11.71
C ALA A 247 -16.84 -23.14 -12.01
N ASP A 248 -17.75 -22.44 -11.33
CA ASP A 248 -19.20 -22.55 -11.54
C ASP A 248 -19.63 -21.99 -12.90
N VAL A 249 -18.84 -21.08 -13.48
CA VAL A 249 -19.04 -20.59 -14.84
C VAL A 249 -18.35 -21.50 -15.85
N LEU A 250 -17.16 -21.98 -15.54
CA LEU A 250 -16.39 -22.81 -16.45
C LEU A 250 -16.98 -24.21 -16.61
N PHE A 251 -17.49 -24.82 -15.54
CA PHE A 251 -17.83 -26.24 -15.52
C PHE A 251 -19.22 -26.50 -14.96
N ALA A 252 -19.84 -27.60 -15.40
CA ALA A 252 -20.98 -28.16 -14.68
C ALA A 252 -20.55 -28.67 -13.28
N VAL A 253 -21.49 -28.73 -12.35
CA VAL A 253 -21.27 -29.19 -10.96
C VAL A 253 -20.52 -30.53 -10.96
N ASP A 254 -19.43 -30.60 -10.18
CA ASP A 254 -18.52 -31.74 -10.02
C ASP A 254 -17.93 -32.33 -11.32
N LYS A 255 -18.01 -31.60 -12.42
CA LYS A 255 -17.44 -31.97 -13.72
C LYS A 255 -16.26 -31.08 -14.10
N ALA A 256 -15.56 -31.51 -15.15
CA ALA A 256 -14.50 -30.76 -15.82
C ALA A 256 -14.87 -30.45 -17.29
N THR A 257 -16.13 -30.65 -17.68
CA THR A 257 -16.63 -30.31 -19.03
C THR A 257 -16.96 -28.82 -19.10
N LEU A 258 -16.39 -28.12 -20.08
CA LEU A 258 -16.58 -26.68 -20.25
C LEU A 258 -18.00 -26.31 -20.70
N THR A 259 -18.55 -25.25 -20.13
CA THR A 259 -19.85 -24.69 -20.54
C THR A 259 -19.74 -23.83 -21.82
N PRO A 260 -20.85 -23.51 -22.51
CA PRO A 260 -20.83 -22.54 -23.60
C PRO A 260 -20.29 -21.16 -23.17
N LYS A 261 -20.67 -20.71 -21.97
CA LYS A 261 -20.21 -19.43 -21.41
C LYS A 261 -18.70 -19.43 -21.20
N ALA A 262 -18.12 -20.57 -20.79
CA ALA A 262 -16.69 -20.75 -20.62
C ALA A 262 -15.89 -20.40 -21.89
N ARG A 263 -16.41 -20.70 -23.08
CA ARG A 263 -15.73 -20.40 -24.35
C ARG A 263 -15.43 -18.90 -24.51
N SER A 264 -16.37 -18.03 -24.15
CA SER A 264 -16.18 -16.58 -24.25
C SER A 264 -15.08 -16.07 -23.32
N VAL A 265 -15.02 -16.61 -22.09
CA VAL A 265 -14.02 -16.26 -21.09
C VAL A 265 -12.64 -16.79 -21.49
N MET A 266 -12.58 -18.03 -22.01
CA MET A 266 -11.34 -18.63 -22.52
C MET A 266 -10.80 -17.85 -23.73
N ALA A 267 -11.67 -17.40 -24.64
CA ALA A 267 -11.25 -16.61 -25.80
C ALA A 267 -10.63 -15.27 -25.39
N ARG A 268 -11.19 -14.58 -24.40
CA ARG A 268 -10.56 -13.35 -23.85
C ARG A 268 -9.23 -13.64 -23.17
N THR A 269 -9.16 -14.70 -22.37
CA THR A 269 -7.92 -15.13 -21.69
C THR A 269 -6.83 -15.49 -22.71
N GLY A 270 -7.18 -16.22 -23.77
CA GLY A 270 -6.27 -16.57 -24.87
C GLY A 270 -5.71 -15.33 -25.59
N LYS A 271 -6.54 -14.33 -25.87
CA LYS A 271 -6.09 -13.05 -26.46
C LYS A 271 -5.06 -12.33 -25.57
N LEU A 272 -5.27 -12.34 -24.24
CA LEU A 272 -4.33 -11.72 -23.30
C LEU A 272 -3.00 -12.48 -23.24
N ILE A 273 -3.04 -13.81 -23.30
CA ILE A 273 -1.82 -14.64 -23.39
C ILE A 273 -1.07 -14.38 -24.70
N ASP A 274 -1.78 -14.29 -25.83
CA ASP A 274 -1.15 -14.04 -27.13
C ASP A 274 -0.51 -12.63 -27.20
N ALA A 275 -1.14 -11.64 -26.56
CA ALA A 275 -0.60 -10.29 -26.42
C ALA A 275 0.57 -10.19 -25.41
N SER A 276 0.78 -11.22 -24.60
CA SER A 276 1.82 -11.27 -23.58
C SER A 276 3.16 -11.78 -24.14
N PRO A 277 4.32 -11.39 -23.58
CA PRO A 277 5.59 -12.04 -23.87
C PRO A 277 5.72 -13.47 -23.30
N ALA A 278 4.64 -14.05 -22.75
CA ALA A 278 4.64 -15.36 -22.10
C ALA A 278 5.22 -16.49 -22.98
N THR A 279 6.21 -17.19 -22.43
CA THR A 279 6.67 -18.50 -22.92
C THR A 279 6.21 -19.65 -22.00
N VAL A 280 5.77 -19.29 -20.79
CA VAL A 280 5.21 -20.21 -19.80
C VAL A 280 3.89 -19.63 -19.30
N VAL A 281 2.85 -20.46 -19.26
CA VAL A 281 1.55 -20.14 -18.68
C VAL A 281 1.24 -21.15 -17.59
N THR A 282 1.00 -20.69 -16.38
CA THR A 282 0.61 -21.56 -15.26
C THR A 282 -0.92 -21.65 -15.18
N VAL A 283 -1.46 -22.86 -15.06
CA VAL A 283 -2.90 -23.12 -14.89
C VAL A 283 -3.10 -23.94 -13.63
N ALA A 284 -3.70 -23.33 -12.61
CA ALA A 284 -3.89 -23.93 -11.30
C ALA A 284 -5.38 -24.08 -10.97
N GLY A 285 -5.82 -25.31 -10.70
CA GLY A 285 -7.17 -25.58 -10.24
C GLY A 285 -7.28 -25.52 -8.72
N HIS A 286 -8.41 -25.03 -8.24
CA HIS A 286 -8.71 -24.92 -6.80
C HIS A 286 -10.15 -25.34 -6.48
N ALA A 287 -10.34 -25.80 -5.25
CA ALA A 287 -11.63 -26.15 -4.67
C ALA A 287 -11.88 -25.33 -3.40
N ASP A 288 -13.12 -25.36 -2.91
CA ASP A 288 -13.46 -24.86 -1.57
C ASP A 288 -13.28 -25.96 -0.51
N SER A 289 -13.60 -25.64 0.74
CA SER A 289 -13.40 -26.54 1.89
C SER A 289 -14.51 -27.59 2.09
N SER A 290 -15.49 -27.72 1.20
CA SER A 290 -16.65 -28.61 1.40
C SER A 290 -16.37 -30.08 1.06
N GLY A 291 -15.36 -30.34 0.21
CA GLY A 291 -14.92 -31.68 -0.17
C GLY A 291 -13.69 -32.16 0.59
N THR A 292 -13.45 -33.48 0.60
CA THR A 292 -12.20 -34.07 1.11
C THR A 292 -11.06 -33.90 0.11
N ASP A 293 -9.82 -33.98 0.56
CA ASP A 293 -8.64 -33.90 -0.32
C ASP A 293 -8.67 -34.98 -1.42
N ALA A 294 -9.16 -36.19 -1.10
CA ALA A 294 -9.34 -37.28 -2.05
C ALA A 294 -10.30 -36.93 -3.22
N ILE A 295 -11.21 -35.98 -3.01
CA ILE A 295 -12.14 -35.48 -4.04
C ILE A 295 -11.56 -34.22 -4.69
N ASN A 296 -11.14 -33.26 -3.88
CA ASN A 296 -10.74 -31.93 -4.31
C ASN A 296 -9.44 -31.93 -5.13
N ASP A 297 -8.47 -32.78 -4.79
CA ASP A 297 -7.19 -32.86 -5.49
C ASP A 297 -7.35 -33.31 -6.94
N PRO A 298 -7.94 -34.49 -7.22
CA PRO A 298 -8.12 -34.93 -8.60
C PRO A 298 -9.13 -34.05 -9.36
N LEU A 299 -10.15 -33.49 -8.72
CA LEU A 299 -11.11 -32.59 -9.39
C LEU A 299 -10.45 -31.28 -9.81
N SER A 300 -9.69 -30.65 -8.92
CA SER A 300 -8.99 -29.39 -9.22
C SER A 300 -7.97 -29.58 -10.34
N LEU A 301 -7.19 -30.66 -10.33
CA LEU A 301 -6.24 -30.97 -11.40
C LEU A 301 -6.94 -31.20 -12.75
N ARG A 302 -8.03 -31.97 -12.79
CA ARG A 302 -8.80 -32.21 -14.03
C ARG A 302 -9.36 -30.92 -14.62
N ARG A 303 -9.87 -30.00 -13.78
CA ARG A 303 -10.35 -28.68 -14.22
C ARG A 303 -9.23 -27.81 -14.77
N ALA A 304 -8.05 -27.85 -14.16
CA ALA A 304 -6.87 -27.16 -14.66
C ALA A 304 -6.45 -27.70 -16.04
N GLN A 305 -6.42 -29.02 -16.21
CA GLN A 305 -6.11 -29.67 -17.49
C GLN A 305 -7.12 -29.34 -18.58
N ALA A 306 -8.42 -29.38 -18.29
CA ALA A 306 -9.46 -29.00 -19.24
C ALA A 306 -9.33 -27.53 -19.69
N THR A 307 -8.98 -26.64 -18.76
CA THR A 307 -8.73 -25.22 -19.05
C THR A 307 -7.50 -25.06 -19.94
N GLN A 308 -6.40 -25.74 -19.62
CA GLN A 308 -5.17 -25.73 -20.42
C GLN A 308 -5.43 -26.20 -21.85
N GLN A 309 -6.17 -27.30 -22.03
CA GLN A 309 -6.52 -27.83 -23.36
C GLN A 309 -7.33 -26.82 -24.18
N ALA A 310 -8.33 -26.18 -23.55
CA ALA A 310 -9.14 -25.18 -24.21
C ALA A 310 -8.36 -23.92 -24.59
N LEU A 311 -7.47 -23.45 -23.71
CA LEU A 311 -6.57 -22.33 -24.03
C LEU A 311 -5.64 -22.69 -25.18
N THR A 312 -5.02 -23.88 -25.15
CA THR A 312 -4.11 -24.34 -26.21
C THR A 312 -4.77 -24.32 -27.59
N ALA A 313 -6.06 -24.65 -27.68
CA ALA A 313 -6.82 -24.61 -28.94
C ALA A 313 -7.15 -23.19 -29.43
N LEU A 314 -7.04 -22.17 -28.56
CA LEU A 314 -7.35 -20.78 -28.86
C LEU A 314 -6.12 -19.91 -29.11
N LEU A 315 -4.95 -20.32 -28.62
CA LEU A 315 -3.70 -19.58 -28.79
C LEU A 315 -3.25 -19.64 -30.25
N THR A 316 -2.82 -18.48 -30.75
CA THR A 316 -2.27 -18.34 -32.10
C THR A 316 -0.75 -18.45 -32.11
N ARG A 317 -0.10 -18.23 -30.96
CA ARG A 317 1.35 -18.35 -30.79
C ARG A 317 1.81 -19.77 -30.48
N ASN A 318 2.88 -20.17 -31.16
CA ASN A 318 3.62 -21.40 -30.86
C ASN A 318 4.63 -21.19 -29.72
N GLY A 319 5.12 -22.29 -29.14
CA GLY A 319 6.22 -22.26 -28.15
C GLY A 319 5.79 -21.91 -26.72
N ILE A 320 4.49 -21.80 -26.45
CA ILE A 320 3.96 -21.58 -25.12
C ILE A 320 3.88 -22.92 -24.38
N ARG A 321 4.59 -23.02 -23.25
CA ARG A 321 4.55 -24.19 -22.36
C ARG A 321 3.56 -23.97 -21.24
N PHE A 322 2.65 -24.91 -21.04
CA PHE A 322 1.72 -24.85 -19.92
C PHE A 322 2.25 -25.62 -18.72
N HIS A 323 2.17 -25.01 -17.53
CA HIS A 323 2.40 -25.69 -16.27
C HIS A 323 1.09 -25.84 -15.50
N THR A 324 0.56 -27.06 -15.47
CA THR A 324 -0.76 -27.34 -14.93
C THR A 324 -0.69 -28.01 -13.56
N GLN A 325 -1.42 -27.49 -12.56
CA GLN A 325 -1.43 -28.03 -11.19
C GLN A 325 -2.84 -28.02 -10.59
N GLY A 326 -3.10 -28.91 -9.63
CA GLY A 326 -4.32 -28.94 -8.82
C GLY A 326 -3.96 -28.78 -7.35
N TYR A 327 -4.50 -27.75 -6.69
CA TYR A 327 -4.19 -27.47 -5.28
C TYR A 327 -5.28 -27.95 -4.31
N GLY A 328 -6.39 -28.51 -4.81
CA GLY A 328 -7.56 -28.80 -3.99
C GLY A 328 -7.98 -27.55 -3.21
N SER A 329 -8.26 -27.71 -1.92
CA SER A 329 -8.66 -26.64 -1.01
C SER A 329 -7.49 -25.91 -0.32
N ARG A 330 -6.22 -26.31 -0.57
CA ARG A 330 -5.04 -25.88 0.20
C ARG A 330 -4.56 -24.44 -0.06
N ARG A 331 -5.05 -23.79 -1.11
CA ARG A 331 -4.67 -22.42 -1.48
C ARG A 331 -5.94 -21.55 -1.62
N PRO A 332 -6.69 -21.29 -0.54
CA PRO A 332 -7.83 -20.39 -0.60
C PRO A 332 -7.36 -18.95 -0.82
N LEU A 333 -8.05 -18.20 -1.69
CA LEU A 333 -7.88 -16.74 -1.77
C LEU A 333 -8.80 -16.02 -0.79
N TYR A 334 -9.91 -16.69 -0.46
CA TYR A 334 -11.02 -16.13 0.29
C TYR A 334 -11.36 -17.02 1.48
N ARG A 335 -11.99 -16.45 2.50
CA ARG A 335 -12.39 -17.23 3.68
C ARG A 335 -13.45 -18.25 3.28
N ASN A 336 -13.34 -19.49 3.76
CA ASN A 336 -14.28 -20.57 3.47
C ASN A 336 -15.47 -20.61 4.44
N ASP A 337 -15.61 -19.63 5.33
CA ASP A 337 -16.71 -19.52 6.30
C ASP A 337 -17.99 -18.90 5.69
N THR A 338 -17.91 -18.35 4.48
CA THR A 338 -19.06 -17.80 3.73
C THR A 338 -19.28 -18.54 2.41
N ASP A 339 -20.54 -18.62 1.96
CA ASP A 339 -20.87 -19.28 0.69
C ASP A 339 -20.23 -18.57 -0.52
N GLU A 340 -20.16 -17.24 -0.47
CA GLU A 340 -19.52 -16.44 -1.50
C GLU A 340 -18.00 -16.63 -1.50
N GLY A 341 -17.36 -16.71 -0.33
CA GLY A 341 -15.94 -17.04 -0.23
C GLY A 341 -15.62 -18.45 -0.76
N LYS A 342 -16.45 -19.45 -0.43
CA LYS A 342 -16.36 -20.79 -1.02
C LYS A 342 -16.51 -20.74 -2.54
N ARG A 343 -17.52 -20.03 -3.05
CA ARG A 343 -17.77 -19.87 -4.50
C ARG A 343 -16.58 -19.27 -5.22
N ARG A 344 -15.97 -18.23 -4.66
CA ARG A 344 -14.77 -17.61 -5.25
C ARG A 344 -13.54 -18.50 -5.13
N ASN A 345 -13.44 -19.34 -4.09
CA ASN A 345 -12.36 -20.32 -3.96
C ASN A 345 -12.44 -21.46 -4.99
N ARG A 346 -13.64 -21.83 -5.46
CA ARG A 346 -13.83 -22.73 -6.59
C ARG A 346 -13.47 -22.01 -7.90
N ARG A 347 -12.21 -22.09 -8.30
CA ARG A 347 -11.69 -21.37 -9.46
C ARG A 347 -10.60 -22.13 -10.21
N VAL A 348 -10.32 -21.69 -11.43
CA VAL A 348 -9.07 -21.97 -12.12
C VAL A 348 -8.31 -20.67 -12.28
N THR A 349 -7.07 -20.66 -11.80
CA THR A 349 -6.17 -19.52 -11.87
C THR A 349 -5.25 -19.69 -13.07
N VAL A 350 -5.19 -18.70 -13.95
CA VAL A 350 -4.27 -18.66 -15.08
C VAL A 350 -3.29 -17.50 -14.86
N THR A 351 -1.98 -17.79 -14.83
CA THR A 351 -0.95 -16.80 -14.54
C THR A 351 0.10 -16.79 -15.63
N PHE A 352 0.44 -15.60 -16.13
CA PHE A 352 1.41 -15.39 -17.19
C PHE A 352 2.00 -13.98 -17.11
N PRO A 353 3.20 -13.74 -17.67
CA PRO A 353 3.77 -12.40 -17.76
C PRO A 353 2.77 -11.39 -18.30
N LYS A 354 2.70 -10.20 -17.72
CA LYS A 354 1.79 -9.17 -18.18
C LYS A 354 2.19 -8.70 -19.60
N PRO A 355 1.21 -8.46 -20.50
CA PRO A 355 1.48 -7.70 -21.72
C PRO A 355 2.06 -6.33 -21.38
N GLN A 356 3.26 -6.04 -21.87
CA GLN A 356 3.83 -4.71 -21.65
C GLN A 356 3.07 -3.71 -22.52
N PRO A 357 2.65 -2.55 -21.97
CA PRO A 357 2.15 -1.47 -22.79
C PRO A 357 3.23 -1.12 -23.82
N THR A 358 2.86 -1.07 -25.10
CA THR A 358 3.65 -0.31 -26.07
C THR A 358 3.65 1.13 -25.58
N ALA A 359 4.82 1.79 -25.56
CA ALA A 359 5.00 3.13 -25.04
C ALA A 359 3.87 4.05 -25.52
N GLN A 360 2.96 4.40 -24.61
CA GLN A 360 1.77 5.15 -24.95
C GLN A 360 2.15 6.62 -24.89
N GLU A 361 2.17 7.26 -26.05
CA GLU A 361 2.36 8.69 -26.21
C GLU A 361 1.31 9.44 -25.36
N PRO A 362 1.66 10.53 -24.67
CA PRO A 362 0.73 11.25 -23.80
C PRO A 362 -0.53 11.64 -24.57
N ALA A 363 -1.65 11.02 -24.22
CA ALA A 363 -2.95 11.37 -24.78
C ALA A 363 -3.31 12.79 -24.32
N THR A 364 -3.56 13.67 -25.28
CA THR A 364 -4.10 15.00 -25.01
C THR A 364 -5.58 14.85 -24.66
N THR A 365 -5.95 14.96 -23.38
CA THR A 365 -7.35 14.91 -22.95
C THR A 365 -7.98 16.29 -23.08
N THR A 366 -8.89 16.46 -24.04
CA THR A 366 -9.85 17.57 -24.00
C THR A 366 -10.83 17.28 -22.87
N THR A 367 -10.81 18.12 -21.84
CA THR A 367 -11.68 17.97 -20.68
C THR A 367 -13.02 18.66 -20.97
N THR A 368 -14.12 17.92 -20.92
CA THR A 368 -15.45 18.52 -20.73
C THR A 368 -15.67 18.65 -19.24
N ASP A 369 -15.99 19.84 -18.74
CA ASP A 369 -16.35 20.02 -17.34
C ASP A 369 -17.60 19.20 -17.01
N ALA A 370 -17.48 18.29 -16.05
CA ALA A 370 -18.62 17.58 -15.51
C ALA A 370 -19.34 18.45 -14.49
N THR A 371 -20.63 18.64 -14.69
CA THR A 371 -21.57 19.04 -13.65
C THR A 371 -22.01 17.81 -12.86
N ASP A 372 -22.28 17.94 -11.55
CA ASP A 372 -22.87 16.90 -10.68
C ASP A 372 -21.93 15.79 -10.17
N LEU A 373 -20.69 16.14 -9.79
CA LEU A 373 -19.71 15.26 -9.14
C LEU A 373 -19.90 15.11 -7.61
N THR A 374 -21.08 15.43 -7.12
CA THR A 374 -21.40 15.46 -5.68
C THR A 374 -22.41 14.39 -5.29
N GLY A 375 -22.44 14.05 -4.01
CA GLY A 375 -23.39 13.10 -3.44
C GLY A 375 -23.63 13.41 -1.98
N THR A 376 -24.81 13.06 -1.49
CA THR A 376 -25.17 13.22 -0.08
C THR A 376 -25.66 11.89 0.48
N THR A 377 -25.47 11.71 1.78
CA THR A 377 -25.96 10.56 2.56
C THR A 377 -26.12 10.99 4.02
N THR A 378 -26.44 10.06 4.91
CA THR A 378 -26.48 10.30 6.35
C THR A 378 -25.60 9.31 7.11
N ALA A 379 -24.98 9.77 8.20
CA ALA A 379 -24.24 8.93 9.13
C ALA A 379 -24.49 9.42 10.56
N ASP A 380 -24.86 8.52 11.47
CA ASP A 380 -25.29 8.85 12.83
C ASP A 380 -26.37 9.97 12.88
N GLY A 381 -27.25 10.00 11.88
CA GLY A 381 -28.29 11.03 11.73
C GLY A 381 -27.79 12.41 11.29
N GLN A 382 -26.49 12.58 11.02
CA GLN A 382 -25.93 13.81 10.46
C GLN A 382 -25.88 13.75 8.92
N PRO A 383 -26.16 14.85 8.20
CA PRO A 383 -25.95 14.92 6.76
C PRO A 383 -24.46 14.90 6.42
N ILE A 384 -24.09 14.01 5.51
CA ILE A 384 -22.72 13.86 5.01
C ILE A 384 -22.72 14.14 3.51
N ALA A 385 -21.89 15.09 3.09
CA ALA A 385 -21.66 15.42 1.69
C ALA A 385 -20.34 14.83 1.20
N MET A 386 -20.30 14.48 -0.07
CA MET A 386 -19.12 14.03 -0.79
C MET A 386 -19.00 14.77 -2.11
N ASN A 387 -17.77 15.10 -2.50
CA ASN A 387 -17.45 15.75 -3.76
C ASN A 387 -16.23 15.10 -4.39
N VAL A 388 -16.36 14.57 -5.61
CA VAL A 388 -15.22 14.07 -6.37
C VAL A 388 -14.39 15.25 -6.85
N THR A 389 -13.12 15.31 -6.44
CA THR A 389 -12.19 16.37 -6.84
C THR A 389 -11.42 16.03 -8.10
N GLY A 390 -11.30 14.74 -8.45
CA GLY A 390 -10.77 14.32 -9.73
C GLY A 390 -10.60 12.81 -9.89
N LEU A 391 -10.53 12.36 -11.15
CA LEU A 391 -10.03 11.05 -11.52
C LEU A 391 -8.99 11.24 -12.62
N ARG A 392 -7.72 11.03 -12.28
CA ARG A 392 -6.59 11.31 -13.18
C ARG A 392 -5.95 10.02 -13.65
N ARG A 393 -5.65 9.96 -14.96
CA ARG A 393 -4.85 8.87 -15.53
C ARG A 393 -3.39 9.04 -15.12
N LEU A 394 -2.77 7.92 -14.77
CA LEU A 394 -1.36 7.78 -14.47
C LEU A 394 -0.73 6.79 -15.46
N PRO A 395 0.60 6.82 -15.62
CA PRO A 395 1.30 5.90 -16.51
C PRO A 395 0.94 4.43 -16.24
N ALA A 396 1.06 3.60 -17.29
CA ALA A 396 0.80 2.16 -17.21
C ALA A 396 -0.64 1.78 -16.79
N GLY A 397 -1.63 2.61 -17.16
CA GLY A 397 -3.05 2.33 -16.89
C GLY A 397 -3.43 2.38 -15.41
N LEU A 398 -2.75 3.22 -14.63
CA LEU A 398 -3.17 3.56 -13.27
C LEU A 398 -4.18 4.71 -13.31
N GLY A 399 -5.05 4.75 -12.32
CA GLY A 399 -5.92 5.89 -12.06
C GLY A 399 -5.82 6.31 -10.61
N LEU A 400 -5.78 7.61 -10.35
CA LEU A 400 -5.94 8.18 -9.02
C LEU A 400 -7.31 8.87 -8.94
N LEU A 401 -8.21 8.32 -8.15
CA LEU A 401 -9.45 8.98 -7.73
C LEU A 401 -9.16 9.81 -6.48
N THR A 402 -9.58 11.07 -6.46
CA THR A 402 -9.55 11.95 -5.28
C THR A 402 -10.95 12.52 -5.02
N TYR A 403 -11.33 12.63 -3.75
CA TYR A 403 -12.64 13.14 -3.35
C TYR A 403 -12.60 13.67 -1.91
N THR A 404 -13.52 14.57 -1.57
CA THR A 404 -13.68 15.08 -0.20
C THR A 404 -14.96 14.58 0.41
N ILE A 405 -14.96 14.45 1.74
CA ILE A 405 -16.17 14.17 2.54
C ILE A 405 -16.28 15.21 3.64
N THR A 406 -17.49 15.74 3.79
CA THR A 406 -17.82 16.80 4.73
C THR A 406 -18.97 16.37 5.63
N ASN A 407 -18.81 16.55 6.94
CA ASN A 407 -19.93 16.49 7.86
C ASN A 407 -20.63 17.86 7.86
N GLU A 408 -21.78 17.95 7.20
CA GLU A 408 -22.60 19.18 7.14
C GLU A 408 -23.57 19.30 8.33
N GLY A 409 -23.53 18.31 9.23
CA GLY A 409 -24.33 18.28 10.44
C GLY A 409 -23.81 19.21 11.54
N THR A 410 -24.53 19.17 12.66
CA THR A 410 -24.25 20.00 13.84
C THR A 410 -23.58 19.22 14.97
N SER A 411 -23.46 17.89 14.82
CA SER A 411 -22.81 17.00 15.80
C SER A 411 -21.74 16.13 15.13
N GLU A 412 -20.85 15.56 15.94
CA GLU A 412 -19.85 14.62 15.44
C GLU A 412 -20.48 13.35 14.88
N ALA A 413 -19.94 12.80 13.79
CA ALA A 413 -20.44 11.57 13.17
C ALA A 413 -19.32 10.57 12.85
N TRP A 414 -19.60 9.28 13.02
CA TRP A 414 -18.77 8.19 12.51
C TRP A 414 -19.11 7.89 11.06
N PHE A 415 -18.11 7.89 10.17
CA PHE A 415 -18.35 7.53 8.76
C PHE A 415 -17.73 6.19 8.38
N ARG A 416 -18.28 5.11 8.93
CA ARG A 416 -17.74 3.75 8.79
C ARG A 416 -18.02 3.10 7.44
N ASP A 417 -18.99 3.58 6.69
CA ASP A 417 -19.48 2.91 5.47
C ASP A 417 -18.45 2.85 4.32
N LEU A 418 -17.37 3.62 4.39
CA LEU A 418 -16.25 3.51 3.44
C LEU A 418 -15.40 2.26 3.64
N HIS A 419 -15.44 1.63 4.82
CA HIS A 419 -14.61 0.46 5.11
C HIS A 419 -15.35 -0.87 5.11
N HIS A 420 -16.69 -0.83 5.16
CA HIS A 420 -17.54 -2.01 5.11
C HIS A 420 -17.68 -2.55 3.68
N ALA A 421 -16.56 -2.94 3.06
CA ALA A 421 -16.55 -3.76 1.85
C ALA A 421 -16.88 -5.22 2.19
N GLN A 422 -17.05 -6.09 1.18
CA GLN A 422 -17.30 -7.51 1.45
C GLN A 422 -16.07 -8.14 2.16
N ASP A 423 -16.27 -9.10 3.05
CA ASP A 423 -15.22 -9.58 3.98
C ASP A 423 -13.90 -10.03 3.31
N TRP A 424 -13.97 -10.49 2.07
CA TRP A 424 -12.79 -10.90 1.31
C TRP A 424 -11.98 -9.75 0.69
N GLU A 425 -12.52 -8.54 0.74
CA GLU A 425 -11.87 -7.28 0.37
C GLU A 425 -11.46 -6.50 1.62
N ALA A 426 -11.48 -7.13 2.79
CA ALA A 426 -11.06 -6.51 4.04
C ALA A 426 -9.54 -6.35 4.07
N TYR A 427 -9.11 -5.12 4.34
CA TYR A 427 -7.70 -4.75 4.54
C TYR A 427 -7.43 -4.52 6.03
N LYS A 428 -6.17 -4.64 6.45
CA LYS A 428 -5.75 -4.66 7.87
C LYS A 428 -6.26 -3.49 8.72
N TYR A 429 -6.52 -2.31 8.13
CA TYR A 429 -6.88 -1.10 8.87
C TYR A 429 -8.22 -0.45 8.46
N GLN A 430 -9.21 -1.24 8.00
CA GLN A 430 -10.57 -0.70 7.74
C GLN A 430 -10.52 0.59 6.88
N ALA A 431 -9.91 0.43 5.71
CA ALA A 431 -9.55 1.51 4.80
C ALA A 431 -10.75 1.99 3.95
N ALA A 432 -10.57 3.02 3.11
CA ALA A 432 -11.59 3.46 2.14
C ALA A 432 -11.73 2.46 0.99
N THR A 433 -12.24 1.26 1.28
CA THR A 433 -12.17 0.09 0.40
C THR A 433 -13.48 -0.19 -0.29
N ASN A 434 -14.57 0.36 0.23
CA ASN A 434 -15.89 0.35 -0.38
C ASN A 434 -15.97 1.43 -1.48
N VAL A 435 -15.04 1.38 -2.43
CA VAL A 435 -15.00 2.27 -3.59
C VAL A 435 -14.83 1.42 -4.85
N ARG A 436 -15.65 1.62 -5.87
CA ARG A 436 -15.62 0.86 -7.12
C ARG A 436 -15.66 1.80 -8.30
N LEU A 437 -14.88 1.50 -9.33
CA LEU A 437 -15.07 2.09 -10.65
C LEU A 437 -15.67 1.03 -11.57
N THR A 438 -16.68 1.38 -12.37
CA THR A 438 -17.39 0.47 -13.26
C THR A 438 -17.35 0.99 -14.69
N ASP A 439 -16.83 0.16 -15.58
CA ASP A 439 -16.90 0.32 -17.02
C ASP A 439 -18.04 -0.59 -17.54
N ASP A 440 -19.18 0.02 -17.83
CA ASP A 440 -20.37 -0.68 -18.32
C ASP A 440 -20.15 -1.31 -19.69
N THR A 441 -19.35 -0.67 -20.55
CA THR A 441 -19.04 -1.13 -21.91
C THR A 441 -18.21 -2.40 -21.84
N ALA A 442 -17.16 -2.41 -21.03
CA ALA A 442 -16.34 -3.59 -20.79
C ALA A 442 -17.06 -4.63 -19.91
N ARG A 443 -18.18 -4.26 -19.27
CA ARG A 443 -18.88 -5.06 -18.25
C ARG A 443 -17.92 -5.48 -17.14
N ARG A 444 -17.08 -4.55 -16.68
CA ARG A 444 -16.09 -4.77 -15.62
C ARG A 444 -16.16 -3.70 -14.55
N GLN A 445 -15.80 -4.09 -13.34
CA GLN A 445 -15.55 -3.19 -12.22
C GLN A 445 -14.11 -3.33 -11.74
N TYR A 446 -13.56 -2.24 -11.23
CA TYR A 446 -12.19 -2.10 -10.75
C TYR A 446 -12.22 -1.83 -9.26
N LEU A 447 -11.38 -2.56 -8.53
CA LEU A 447 -11.28 -2.50 -7.09
C LEU A 447 -10.10 -1.60 -6.68
N PRO A 448 -10.11 -1.00 -5.48
CA PRO A 448 -8.98 -0.25 -4.97
C PRO A 448 -7.74 -1.13 -4.96
N GLY A 449 -6.61 -0.54 -5.34
CA GLY A 449 -5.33 -1.23 -5.35
C GLY A 449 -4.98 -1.80 -3.98
N ARG A 450 -4.28 -2.92 -3.99
CA ARG A 450 -3.80 -3.61 -2.79
C ARG A 450 -2.28 -3.49 -2.70
N LEU A 451 -1.79 -2.95 -1.60
CA LEU A 451 -0.38 -2.94 -1.26
C LEU A 451 -0.05 -4.20 -0.46
N GLU A 452 0.77 -5.06 -1.05
CA GLU A 452 1.35 -6.22 -0.38
C GLU A 452 2.63 -5.84 0.35
N VAL A 453 2.61 -6.08 1.66
CA VAL A 453 3.67 -5.71 2.59
C VAL A 453 4.25 -6.99 3.17
N PRO A 454 5.49 -7.38 2.83
CA PRO A 454 6.12 -8.56 3.39
C PRO A 454 6.18 -8.47 4.92
N THR A 455 5.91 -9.57 5.61
CA THR A 455 6.05 -9.76 7.07
C THR A 455 6.99 -10.93 7.36
N ASP A 456 7.38 -11.13 8.62
CA ASP A 456 8.25 -12.26 8.98
C ASP A 456 7.58 -13.62 8.75
N ASN A 457 6.25 -13.65 8.70
CA ASN A 457 5.44 -14.86 8.58
C ASN A 457 4.52 -14.85 7.33
N GLY A 458 4.76 -13.97 6.36
CA GLY A 458 3.93 -13.89 5.15
C GLY A 458 3.82 -12.50 4.55
N THR A 459 2.60 -12.05 4.28
CA THR A 459 2.32 -10.79 3.61
C THR A 459 1.01 -10.21 4.13
N ASP A 460 1.07 -8.95 4.56
CA ASP A 460 -0.11 -8.18 4.92
C ASP A 460 -0.62 -7.41 3.71
N SER A 461 -1.94 -7.25 3.61
CA SER A 461 -2.59 -6.48 2.55
C SER A 461 -3.15 -5.17 3.08
N TYR A 462 -2.70 -4.08 2.47
CA TYR A 462 -3.15 -2.71 2.74
C TYR A 462 -3.87 -2.16 1.51
N CYS A 463 -4.77 -1.21 1.72
CA CYS A 463 -5.40 -0.52 0.60
C CYS A 463 -4.46 0.57 0.10
N ALA A 464 -4.25 0.64 -1.22
CA ALA A 464 -3.57 1.73 -1.91
C ALA A 464 -4.51 2.95 -1.99
N CYS A 465 -4.87 3.47 -0.83
CA CYS A 465 -5.82 4.55 -0.64
C CYS A 465 -5.50 5.33 0.63
N THR A 466 -6.36 6.27 1.02
CA THR A 466 -6.18 7.18 2.17
C THR A 466 -5.75 6.51 3.50
N ALA A 467 -5.95 5.20 3.66
CA ALA A 467 -5.44 4.47 4.80
C ALA A 467 -3.91 4.50 4.96
N VAL A 468 -3.15 4.63 3.86
CA VAL A 468 -1.69 4.84 3.95
C VAL A 468 -1.32 6.31 4.19
N SER A 469 -2.31 7.23 4.13
CA SER A 469 -2.17 8.66 4.46
C SER A 469 -2.66 9.00 5.87
N GLY A 470 -2.78 8.01 6.76
CA GLY A 470 -3.09 8.22 8.17
C GLY A 470 -4.58 8.33 8.52
N VAL A 471 -5.50 8.36 7.55
CA VAL A 471 -6.94 8.41 7.85
C VAL A 471 -7.43 7.07 8.39
N ARG A 472 -7.75 7.06 9.69
CA ARG A 472 -8.34 5.91 10.37
C ARG A 472 -9.85 6.07 10.47
N ILE A 473 -10.54 5.80 9.36
CA ILE A 473 -12.00 5.92 9.22
C ILE A 473 -12.77 5.18 10.34
N SER A 474 -12.20 4.09 10.87
CA SER A 474 -12.84 3.31 11.92
C SER A 474 -12.60 3.82 13.34
N THR A 475 -11.63 4.70 13.56
CA THR A 475 -11.26 5.19 14.90
C THR A 475 -11.50 6.67 15.11
N GLU A 476 -11.95 7.41 14.09
CA GLU A 476 -12.18 8.85 14.20
C GLU A 476 -13.56 9.29 13.69
N LYS A 477 -14.08 10.32 14.37
CA LYS A 477 -15.29 11.03 13.97
C LYS A 477 -14.96 12.29 13.18
N PHE A 478 -15.94 12.73 12.41
CA PHE A 478 -15.92 14.01 11.73
C PHE A 478 -16.61 15.05 12.60
N ALA A 479 -15.91 16.11 12.97
CA ALA A 479 -16.52 17.26 13.66
C ALA A 479 -17.51 18.00 12.73
N PRO A 480 -18.46 18.78 13.28
CA PRO A 480 -19.34 19.63 12.48
C PRO A 480 -18.56 20.55 11.54
N GLY A 481 -18.94 20.58 10.25
CA GLY A 481 -18.26 21.33 9.19
C GLY A 481 -16.90 20.77 8.77
N GLN A 482 -16.40 19.71 9.40
CA GLN A 482 -15.10 19.14 9.07
C GLN A 482 -15.13 18.48 7.70
N THR A 483 -14.22 18.90 6.83
CA THR A 483 -13.95 18.28 5.53
C THR A 483 -12.64 17.51 5.59
N ARG A 484 -12.63 16.30 5.04
CA ARG A 484 -11.41 15.49 4.84
C ARG A 484 -11.29 15.05 3.40
N GLU A 485 -10.05 15.00 2.91
CA GLU A 485 -9.74 14.51 1.57
C GLU A 485 -9.41 13.01 1.60
N PHE A 486 -9.78 12.33 0.52
CA PHE A 486 -9.62 10.90 0.32
C PHE A 486 -9.11 10.63 -1.08
N TRP A 487 -8.46 9.48 -1.24
CA TRP A 487 -7.96 9.04 -2.52
C TRP A 487 -7.88 7.52 -2.61
N ASN A 488 -7.94 6.99 -3.82
CA ASN A 488 -7.82 5.58 -4.13
C ASN A 488 -7.09 5.38 -5.47
N LEU A 489 -6.14 4.45 -5.49
CA LEU A 489 -5.51 3.99 -6.73
C LEU A 489 -6.30 2.83 -7.33
N PHE A 490 -6.44 2.82 -8.66
CA PHE A 490 -7.12 1.77 -9.42
C PHE A 490 -6.33 1.38 -10.67
N ALA A 491 -6.63 0.20 -11.22
CA ALA A 491 -6.48 0.01 -12.65
C ALA A 491 -7.52 0.87 -13.37
N LEU A 492 -7.11 1.60 -14.40
CA LEU A 492 -7.96 2.51 -15.14
C LEU A 492 -7.98 2.10 -16.62
N PRO A 493 -9.13 1.68 -17.17
CA PRO A 493 -9.23 1.33 -18.58
C PRO A 493 -9.06 2.55 -19.48
N ASP A 494 -8.79 2.33 -20.76
CA ASP A 494 -8.70 3.36 -21.79
C ASP A 494 -10.10 3.82 -22.23
N THR A 495 -10.82 4.44 -21.29
CA THR A 495 -12.10 5.13 -21.49
C THR A 495 -11.95 6.60 -21.10
N THR A 496 -12.87 7.43 -21.57
CA THR A 496 -12.96 8.87 -21.25
C THR A 496 -13.85 9.14 -20.05
N THR A 497 -14.74 8.22 -19.70
CA THR A 497 -15.63 8.32 -18.54
C THR A 497 -15.82 6.97 -17.87
N ILE A 498 -16.12 6.98 -16.57
CA ILE A 498 -16.35 5.77 -15.79
C ILE A 498 -17.38 6.03 -14.69
N ASN A 499 -18.16 5.00 -14.33
CA ASN A 499 -19.05 5.12 -13.19
C ASN A 499 -18.28 4.87 -11.90
N ALA A 500 -18.57 5.59 -10.83
CA ALA A 500 -17.97 5.38 -9.53
C ALA A 500 -19.04 5.19 -8.45
N LYS A 501 -18.85 4.13 -7.65
CA LYS A 501 -19.57 3.92 -6.39
C LYS A 501 -18.62 4.22 -5.24
N ILE A 502 -18.95 5.21 -4.42
CA ILE A 502 -18.17 5.57 -3.23
C ILE A 502 -19.06 5.30 -2.02
N GLY A 503 -18.80 4.23 -1.28
CA GLY A 503 -19.54 3.85 -0.08
C GLY A 503 -21.07 3.86 -0.28
N PRO A 504 -21.82 4.56 0.60
CA PRO A 504 -23.28 4.62 0.54
C PRO A 504 -23.81 5.72 -0.39
N PHE A 505 -22.94 6.52 -1.03
CA PHE A 505 -23.38 7.59 -1.93
C PHE A 505 -23.99 7.01 -3.21
N ARG A 506 -24.75 7.84 -3.94
CA ARG A 506 -25.23 7.49 -5.28
C ARG A 506 -24.05 7.23 -6.23
N ASP A 507 -24.35 6.52 -7.31
CA ASP A 507 -23.38 6.27 -8.38
C ASP A 507 -23.16 7.57 -9.16
N LEU A 508 -21.90 7.86 -9.50
CA LEU A 508 -21.52 9.07 -10.22
C LEU A 508 -20.89 8.72 -11.56
N HIS A 509 -21.14 9.51 -12.58
CA HIS A 509 -20.46 9.40 -13.85
C HIS A 509 -19.29 10.39 -13.89
N ILE A 510 -18.06 9.88 -13.84
CA ILE A 510 -16.86 10.70 -13.65
C ILE A 510 -16.08 10.79 -14.97
N PRO A 511 -15.72 11.98 -15.46
CA PRO A 511 -14.77 12.14 -16.55
C PRO A 511 -13.35 11.81 -16.10
N ILE A 512 -12.60 11.12 -16.94
CA ILE A 512 -11.20 10.82 -16.71
C ILE A 512 -10.37 11.94 -17.33
N ARG A 513 -9.51 12.55 -16.51
CA ARG A 513 -8.58 13.61 -16.91
C ARG A 513 -7.20 13.05 -17.24
#